data_AF-A0A2L1KEE0-F1
#
_entry.id   AF-A0A2L1KEE0-F1
#
_cell.length_a   1.000
_cell.length_b   1.000
_cell.length_c   1.000
_cell.angle_alpha   90.00
_cell.angle_beta   90.00
_cell.angle_gamma   90.00
#
_symmetry.space_group_name_H-M   'P 1'
#
loop_
_entity.id
_entity.type
_entity.pdbx_description
1 polymer ?
#
loop_
_entity_poly.entity_id
_entity_poly.type
_entity_poly.pdbx_seq_one_letter_code
_entity_poly.pdbx_strand_id
1 'polypeptide(L)'
;MFKNDTFSRIGSYHQISASVYNLILGAVLLWGFALNWWMVATIPTETIKAINPLVFIIGYFASAIVGCIIIFSSKNPIISFFGYNMIVVPIGLVLVMFIPGHSQENIIAAVRVTTLLTVSIIVDPPFETVTTG
;
A
#
# COMPACT_ATOMS: atom_id res chain seq x y z
N MET A 1 -20.02 14.07 -34.37
CA MET A 1 -20.48 13.01 -33.45
C MET A 1 -19.27 12.16 -33.10
N PHE A 2 -18.62 12.45 -31.96
CA PHE A 2 -17.47 11.68 -31.49
C PHE A 2 -18.00 10.41 -30.82
N LYS A 3 -17.80 9.26 -31.46
CA LYS A 3 -18.15 7.97 -30.87
C LYS A 3 -17.06 7.61 -29.86
N ASN A 4 -17.40 7.70 -28.58
CA ASN A 4 -16.48 7.41 -27.49
C ASN A 4 -16.46 5.89 -27.22
N ASP A 5 -15.59 5.19 -27.96
CA ASP A 5 -15.38 3.74 -27.84
C ASP A 5 -14.36 3.39 -26.73
N THR A 6 -14.03 4.35 -25.84
CA THR A 6 -13.04 4.15 -24.76
C THR A 6 -13.52 3.09 -23.77
N PHE A 7 -14.83 2.99 -23.54
CA PHE A 7 -15.45 1.98 -22.67
C PHE A 7 -15.71 0.64 -23.36
N SER A 8 -15.56 0.55 -24.70
CA SER A 8 -15.67 -0.70 -25.45
C SER A 8 -14.33 -1.41 -25.65
N ARG A 9 -13.25 -0.93 -25.02
CA ARG A 9 -11.97 -1.64 -24.94
C ARG A 9 -12.05 -2.79 -23.93
N ILE A 10 -12.91 -3.78 -24.21
CA ILE A 10 -12.78 -5.11 -23.61
C ILE A 10 -11.62 -5.78 -24.32
N GLY A 11 -10.40 -5.45 -23.88
CA GLY A 11 -9.21 -6.14 -24.33
C GLY A 11 -9.35 -7.63 -24.04
N SER A 12 -8.95 -8.46 -25.01
CA SER A 12 -8.89 -9.93 -24.92
C SER A 12 -7.81 -10.37 -23.91
N TYR A 13 -8.00 -10.00 -22.65
CA TYR A 13 -7.22 -10.44 -21.51
C TYR A 13 -8.08 -11.39 -20.70
N HIS A 14 -7.49 -12.47 -20.19
CA HIS A 14 -8.15 -13.44 -19.32
C HIS A 14 -8.95 -12.71 -18.23
N GLN A 15 -10.26 -12.62 -18.40
CA GLN A 15 -11.12 -11.88 -17.49
C GLN A 15 -11.23 -12.70 -16.21
N ILE A 16 -10.47 -12.31 -15.19
CA ILE A 16 -10.64 -12.82 -13.85
C ILE A 16 -12.05 -12.41 -13.37
N SER A 17 -12.77 -13.36 -12.80
CA SER A 17 -14.07 -13.07 -12.17
C SER A 17 -13.89 -12.06 -11.03
N ALA A 18 -14.86 -11.17 -10.83
CA ALA A 18 -14.81 -10.14 -9.79
C ALA A 18 -14.57 -10.73 -8.39
N SER A 19 -15.11 -11.91 -8.10
CA SER A 19 -14.90 -12.61 -6.83
C SER A 19 -13.45 -13.06 -6.65
N VAL A 20 -12.81 -13.61 -7.69
CA VAL A 20 -11.39 -14.01 -7.65
C VAL A 20 -10.48 -12.80 -7.53
N TYR A 21 -10.78 -11.70 -8.22
CA TYR A 21 -10.04 -10.45 -8.07
C TYR A 21 -10.09 -9.92 -6.63
N ASN A 22 -11.30 -9.82 -6.07
CA ASN A 22 -11.51 -9.36 -4.70
C ASN A 22 -10.83 -10.26 -3.67
N LEU A 23 -10.83 -11.59 -3.90
CA LEU A 23 -10.16 -12.55 -3.03
C LEU A 23 -8.64 -12.39 -3.08
N ILE A 24 -8.05 -12.25 -4.27
CA ILE A 24 -6.61 -12.03 -4.43
C ILE A 24 -6.20 -10.71 -3.77
N LEU A 25 -6.96 -9.63 -4.02
CA LEU A 25 -6.72 -8.33 -3.41
C LEU A 25 -6.78 -8.41 -1.87
N GLY A 26 -7.82 -9.06 -1.34
CA GLY A 26 -7.97 -9.29 0.09
C GLY A 26 -6.82 -10.12 0.68
N ALA A 27 -6.41 -11.19 0.00
CA ALA A 27 -5.30 -12.04 0.45
C ALA A 27 -3.96 -11.28 0.49
N VAL A 28 -3.66 -10.47 -0.54
CA VAL A 28 -2.46 -9.64 -0.57
C VAL A 28 -2.48 -8.58 0.53
N LEU A 29 -3.63 -7.96 0.77
CA LEU A 29 -3.79 -6.97 1.84
C LEU A 29 -3.59 -7.59 3.23
N LEU A 30 -4.23 -8.75 3.48
CA LEU A 30 -4.06 -9.50 4.72
C LEU A 30 -2.61 -9.94 4.94
N TRP A 31 -1.93 -10.38 3.88
CA TRP A 31 -0.50 -10.71 3.94
C TRP A 31 0.35 -9.51 4.35
N GLY A 32 0.10 -8.34 3.74
CA GLY A 32 0.79 -7.10 4.09
C GLY A 32 0.60 -6.74 5.57
N PHE A 33 -0.64 -6.79 6.08
CA PHE A 33 -0.91 -6.54 7.49
C PHE A 33 -0.27 -7.56 8.42
N ALA A 34 -0.33 -8.85 8.07
CA ALA A 34 0.28 -9.92 8.86
C ALA A 34 1.80 -9.75 8.96
N LEU A 35 2.49 -9.43 7.86
CA LEU A 35 3.92 -9.14 7.88
C LEU A 35 4.26 -7.90 8.71
N ASN A 36 3.51 -6.81 8.54
CA ASN A 36 3.74 -5.59 9.33
C ASN A 36 3.54 -5.83 10.83
N TRP A 37 2.47 -6.53 11.20
CA TRP A 37 2.23 -6.96 12.59
C TRP A 37 3.38 -7.82 13.12
N TRP A 38 3.79 -8.83 12.36
CA TRP A 38 4.87 -9.73 12.74
C TRP A 38 6.19 -8.97 12.95
N MET A 39 6.51 -8.01 12.07
CA MET A 39 7.70 -7.17 12.21
C MET A 39 7.65 -6.30 13.47
N VAL A 40 6.52 -5.62 13.73
CA VAL A 40 6.34 -4.80 14.95
C VAL A 40 6.44 -5.65 16.22
N ALA A 41 5.93 -6.89 16.19
CA ALA A 41 5.95 -7.78 17.35
C ALA A 41 7.32 -8.45 17.60
N THR A 42 8.15 -8.62 16.57
CA THR A 42 9.40 -9.41 16.65
C THR A 42 10.67 -8.58 16.60
N ILE A 43 10.67 -7.44 15.90
CA ILE A 43 11.86 -6.61 15.72
C ILE A 43 11.94 -5.59 16.88
N PRO A 44 12.99 -5.66 17.73
CA PRO A 44 13.15 -4.69 18.80
C PRO A 44 13.49 -3.30 18.24
N THR A 45 12.88 -2.27 18.81
CA THR A 45 13.03 -0.89 18.32
C THR A 45 14.45 -0.36 18.44
N GLU A 46 15.24 -0.86 19.40
CA GLU A 46 16.62 -0.42 19.57
C GLU A 46 17.49 -0.80 18.37
N THR A 47 17.23 -1.95 17.72
CA THR A 47 17.99 -2.39 16.54
C THR A 47 17.82 -1.45 15.37
N ILE A 48 16.62 -0.89 15.16
CA ILE A 48 16.37 0.07 14.08
C ILE A 48 16.91 1.45 14.44
N LYS A 49 16.77 1.86 15.70
CA LYS A 49 17.29 3.16 16.18
C LYS A 49 18.83 3.22 16.20
N ALA A 50 19.52 2.08 16.26
CA ALA A 50 20.96 2.00 16.15
C ALA A 50 21.49 2.27 14.72
N ILE A 51 20.63 2.18 13.70
CA ILE A 51 20.99 2.46 12.31
C ILE A 51 21.00 3.98 12.09
N ASN A 52 21.97 4.48 11.32
CA ASN A 52 22.00 5.89 10.95
C ASN A 52 20.69 6.27 10.22
N PRO A 53 19.93 7.29 10.70
CA PRO A 53 18.66 7.68 10.11
C PRO A 53 18.73 8.01 8.62
N LEU A 54 19.83 8.61 8.15
CA LEU A 54 20.01 8.93 6.73
C LEU A 54 20.16 7.67 5.88
N VAL A 55 20.90 6.68 6.37
CA VAL A 55 21.07 5.38 5.69
C VAL A 55 19.73 4.64 5.63
N PHE A 56 18.95 4.70 6.72
CA PHE A 56 17.62 4.11 6.76
C PHE A 56 16.68 4.76 5.73
N ILE A 57 16.65 6.10 5.66
CA ILE A 57 15.82 6.85 4.69
C ILE A 57 16.25 6.53 3.24
N ILE A 58 17.54 6.55 2.94
CA ILE A 58 18.05 6.23 1.60
C ILE A 58 17.71 4.78 1.25
N GLY A 59 17.90 3.85 2.18
CA GLY A 59 17.53 2.44 1.99
C GLY A 59 16.03 2.25 1.76
N TYR A 60 15.18 3.00 2.47
CA TYR A 60 13.73 3.02 2.26
C TYR A 60 13.37 3.46 0.84
N PHE A 61 13.91 4.61 0.39
CA PHE A 61 13.60 5.09 -0.96
C PHE A 61 14.17 4.16 -2.04
N ALA A 62 15.39 3.66 -1.87
CA ALA A 62 16.01 2.74 -2.81
C ALA A 62 15.19 1.45 -2.95
N SER A 63 14.79 0.84 -1.83
CA SER A 63 13.98 -0.39 -1.83
C SER A 63 12.59 -0.16 -2.44
N ALA A 64 11.92 0.94 -2.10
CA ALA A 64 10.62 1.28 -2.66
C ALA A 64 10.69 1.51 -4.18
N ILE A 65 11.70 2.26 -4.66
CA ILE A 65 11.91 2.52 -6.09
C ILE A 65 12.19 1.21 -6.83
N VAL A 66 13.08 0.37 -6.31
CA VAL A 66 13.39 -0.94 -6.92
C VAL A 66 12.16 -1.84 -6.94
N GLY A 67 11.39 -1.88 -5.85
CA GLY A 67 10.13 -2.62 -5.77
C GLY A 67 9.14 -2.18 -6.85
N CYS A 68 8.95 -0.86 -7.03
CA CYS A 68 8.13 -0.31 -8.10
C CYS A 68 8.62 -0.74 -9.49
N ILE A 69 9.92 -0.60 -9.77
CA ILE A 69 10.50 -1.01 -11.06
C ILE A 69 10.22 -2.48 -11.35
N ILE A 70 10.39 -3.36 -10.36
CA ILE A 70 10.14 -4.80 -10.50
C ILE A 70 8.67 -5.08 -10.81
N ILE A 71 7.74 -4.42 -10.10
CA ILE A 71 6.30 -4.58 -10.32
C ILE A 71 5.91 -4.20 -11.74
N PHE A 72 6.44 -3.09 -12.28
CA PHE A 72 6.09 -2.60 -13.62
C PHE A 72 6.83 -3.33 -14.75
N SER A 73 8.02 -3.86 -14.49
CA SER A 73 8.83 -4.55 -15.50
C SER A 73 8.43 -6.02 -15.69
N SER A 74 7.96 -6.68 -14.62
CA SER A 74 7.65 -8.11 -14.65
C SER A 74 6.18 -8.41 -14.95
N LYS A 75 5.94 -9.36 -15.88
CA LYS A 75 4.62 -9.98 -16.09
C LYS A 75 4.40 -11.24 -15.25
N ASN A 76 5.43 -11.72 -14.56
CA ASN A 76 5.32 -12.89 -13.69
C ASN A 76 4.80 -12.47 -12.31
N PRO A 77 3.66 -13.00 -11.84
CA PRO A 77 3.05 -12.60 -10.57
C PRO A 77 3.95 -12.87 -9.35
N ILE A 78 4.81 -13.88 -9.39
CA ILE A 78 5.74 -14.21 -8.30
C ILE A 78 6.80 -13.11 -8.15
N ILE A 79 7.33 -12.62 -9.28
CA ILE A 79 8.35 -11.57 -9.29
C ILE A 79 7.73 -10.23 -8.87
N SER A 80 6.51 -9.93 -9.31
CA SER A 80 5.80 -8.72 -8.88
C SER A 80 5.44 -8.79 -7.39
N PHE A 81 5.16 -9.98 -6.84
CA PHE A 81 4.98 -10.17 -5.41
C PHE A 81 6.27 -9.93 -4.61
N PHE A 82 7.42 -10.31 -5.16
CA PHE A 82 8.71 -9.94 -4.56
C PHE A 82 8.91 -8.42 -4.54
N GLY A 83 8.63 -7.74 -5.66
CA GLY A 83 8.65 -6.27 -5.72
C GLY A 83 7.68 -5.61 -4.73
N TYR A 84 6.51 -6.20 -4.50
CA TYR A 84 5.58 -5.77 -3.46
C TYR A 84 6.19 -5.89 -2.05
N ASN A 85 6.83 -7.02 -1.71
CA ASN A 85 7.47 -7.20 -0.40
C ASN A 85 8.63 -6.21 -0.19
N MET A 86 9.35 -5.82 -1.24
CA MET A 86 10.37 -4.76 -1.18
C MET A 86 9.81 -3.38 -0.81
N ILE A 87 8.50 -3.15 -0.95
CA ILE A 87 7.82 -1.93 -0.51
C ILE A 87 7.24 -2.12 0.89
N VAL A 88 6.62 -3.27 1.16
CA VAL A 88 5.97 -3.57 2.44
C VAL A 88 6.95 -3.64 3.60
N VAL A 89 8.10 -4.30 3.43
CA VAL A 89 9.09 -4.46 4.51
C VAL A 89 9.63 -3.10 4.99
N PRO A 90 10.09 -2.18 4.11
CA PRO A 90 10.51 -0.85 4.55
C PRO A 90 9.42 -0.06 5.28
N ILE A 91 8.16 -0.16 4.83
CA ILE A 91 7.01 0.44 5.53
C ILE A 91 6.86 -0.16 6.93
N GLY A 92 6.98 -1.48 7.07
CA GLY A 92 6.93 -2.15 8.37
C GLY A 92 8.07 -1.75 9.31
N LEU A 93 9.28 -1.54 8.79
CA LEU A 93 10.40 -1.05 9.60
C LEU A 93 10.15 0.37 10.12
N VAL A 94 9.50 1.23 9.33
CA VAL A 94 9.05 2.55 9.80
C VAL A 94 8.06 2.38 10.95
N LEU A 95 7.07 1.48 10.80
CA LEU A 95 6.09 1.22 11.86
C LEU A 95 6.74 0.71 13.16
N VAL A 96 7.74 -0.17 13.08
CA VAL A 96 8.50 -0.64 14.25
C VAL A 96 9.09 0.52 15.05
N MET A 97 9.55 1.59 14.39
CA MET A 97 10.12 2.76 15.07
C MET A 97 9.08 3.60 15.82
N PHE A 98 7.88 3.74 15.25
CA PHE A 98 6.87 4.68 15.74
C PHE A 98 5.80 4.02 16.63
N ILE A 99 5.39 2.79 16.36
CA ILE A 99 4.27 2.13 17.07
C ILE A 99 4.56 1.94 18.56
N PRO A 100 5.71 1.39 19.01
CA PRO A 100 5.93 1.09 20.43
C PRO A 100 6.10 2.33 21.31
N GLY A 101 6.35 3.50 20.71
CA GLY A 101 6.46 4.78 21.42
C GLY A 101 5.13 5.49 21.67
N HIS A 102 4.02 4.99 21.11
CA HIS A 102 2.70 5.61 21.24
C HIS A 102 1.74 4.72 22.04
N SER A 103 0.89 5.35 22.86
CA SER A 103 -0.20 4.65 23.54
C SER A 103 -1.18 4.06 22.51
N GLN A 104 -1.81 2.93 22.86
CA GLN A 104 -2.82 2.30 22.01
C GLN A 104 -3.95 3.26 21.65
N GLU A 105 -4.32 4.17 22.56
CA GLU A 105 -5.32 5.21 22.33
C GLU A 105 -4.95 6.15 21.18
N ASN A 106 -3.70 6.60 21.12
CA ASN A 106 -3.21 7.48 20.04
C ASN A 106 -3.17 6.75 18.70
N ILE A 107 -2.78 5.46 18.71
CA ILE A 107 -2.75 4.63 17.50
C ILE A 107 -4.17 4.44 16.95
N ILE A 108 -5.12 4.07 17.82
CA ILE A 108 -6.53 3.87 17.44
C ILE A 108 -7.14 5.19 16.95
N ALA A 109 -6.84 6.31 17.61
CA ALA A 109 -7.30 7.63 17.17
C ALA A 109 -6.76 7.99 15.78
N ALA A 110 -5.47 7.78 15.53
CA ALA A 110 -4.85 8.05 14.23
C ALA A 110 -5.47 7.20 13.11
N VAL A 111 -5.60 5.88 13.35
CA VAL A 111 -6.26 4.96 12.40
C VAL A 111 -7.69 5.42 12.12
N ARG A 112 -8.45 5.77 13.16
CA ARG A 112 -9.84 6.24 13.01
C ARG A 112 -9.92 7.49 12.15
N VAL A 113 -9.05 8.48 12.39
CA VAL A 113 -9.02 9.72 11.61
C VAL A 113 -8.65 9.42 10.15
N THR A 114 -7.62 8.62 9.89
CA THR A 114 -7.23 8.24 8.52
C THR A 114 -8.36 7.49 7.81
N THR A 115 -9.00 6.52 8.46
CA THR A 115 -10.13 5.78 7.87
C THR A 115 -11.30 6.71 7.54
N LEU A 116 -11.66 7.62 8.45
CA LEU A 116 -12.72 8.60 8.20
C LEU A 116 -12.37 9.50 7.02
N LEU A 117 -11.14 10.02 6.95
CA LEU A 117 -10.69 10.85 5.83
C LEU A 117 -10.75 10.10 4.50
N THR A 118 -10.25 8.85 4.45
CA THR A 118 -10.32 8.03 3.24
C THR A 118 -11.75 7.76 2.80
N VAL A 119 -12.64 7.44 3.74
CA VAL A 119 -14.06 7.21 3.43
C VAL A 119 -14.72 8.48 2.93
N SER A 120 -14.45 9.63 3.56
CA SER A 120 -14.98 10.92 3.10
C SER A 120 -14.56 11.24 1.66
N ILE A 121 -13.29 10.99 1.30
CA ILE A 121 -12.81 11.21 -0.07
C ILE A 121 -13.49 10.26 -1.08
N ILE A 122 -13.77 9.02 -0.68
CA ILE A 122 -14.44 8.04 -1.55
C ILE A 122 -15.93 8.37 -1.73
N VAL A 123 -16.59 8.84 -0.67
CA VAL A 123 -18.03 9.17 -0.69
C VAL A 123 -18.28 10.52 -1.34
N ASP A 124 -17.43 11.51 -1.11
CA ASP A 124 -17.56 12.87 -1.63
C ASP A 124 -16.20 13.37 -2.18
N PRO A 125 -15.85 13.03 -3.43
CA PRO A 125 -14.59 13.42 -4.03
C PRO A 125 -14.56 14.95 -4.24
N PRO A 126 -13.51 15.66 -3.77
CA PRO A 126 -13.48 17.13 -3.73
C PRO A 126 -13.37 17.85 -5.09
N PHE A 127 -13.64 17.18 -6.22
CA PHE A 127 -13.55 17.75 -7.56
C PHE A 127 -14.59 17.18 -8.52
N GLU A 128 -15.89 17.38 -8.26
CA GLU A 128 -16.91 17.26 -9.32
C GLU A 128 -18.19 18.07 -9.03
N THR A 129 -18.08 19.38 -8.78
CA THR A 129 -19.23 20.31 -8.85
C THR A 129 -18.89 21.68 -9.45
N VAL A 130 -18.02 21.74 -10.46
CA VAL A 130 -17.88 22.96 -11.27
C VAL A 130 -17.86 22.58 -12.74
N THR A 131 -19.05 22.44 -13.34
CA THR A 131 -19.46 22.92 -14.67
C THR A 131 -20.70 22.14 -15.15
N THR A 132 -21.88 22.48 -14.62
CA THR A 132 -23.15 22.42 -15.37
C THR A 132 -24.13 23.36 -14.69
N GLY A 133 -24.05 24.64 -15.04
CA GLY A 133 -25.04 25.68 -14.77
C GLY A 133 -25.06 26.61 -15.96
#